data_AF-A0A831JW30-F1
#
_entry.id   AF-A0A831JW30-F1
#
_cell.length_a   1.000
_cell.length_b   1.000
_cell.length_c   1.000
_cell.angle_alpha   90.00
_cell.angle_beta   90.00
_cell.angle_gamma   90.00
#
_symmetry.space_group_name_H-M   'P 1'
#
loop_
_entity.id
_entity.type
_entity.pdbx_description
1 polymer ?
#
loop_
_entity_poly.entity_id
_entity_poly.type
_entity_poly.pdbx_seq_one_letter_code
_entity_poly.pdbx_strand_id
1 'polypeptide(L)'
;MEMTKEFAELIGIMYGDGCLSSRHNKNVVYISGHKHLDFDYHNKTTRNLFLNVFGKNTTIKERKDENTLFIKFSDKSIFDNFRTIGMPVGKKENKLSIPSKIKDNPYLTCYFLRGLADTDGCVVFSKQHKKYRY
;
A
#
# COMPACT_ATOMS: atom_id res chain seq x y z
N MET A 1 17.48 -1.08 4.76
CA MET A 1 17.12 -0.49 3.46
C MET A 1 17.05 1.02 3.60
N GLU A 2 17.53 1.75 2.60
CA GLU A 2 17.41 3.22 2.52
C GLU A 2 15.94 3.62 2.27
N MET A 3 15.50 4.74 2.84
CA MET A 3 14.15 5.25 2.64
C MET A 3 14.10 6.13 1.39
N THR A 4 13.77 5.55 0.24
CA THR A 4 13.60 6.28 -1.02
C THR A 4 12.17 6.77 -1.21
N LYS A 5 11.95 7.64 -2.20
CA LYS A 5 10.61 8.14 -2.55
C LYS A 5 9.69 7.02 -3.04
N GLU A 6 10.21 6.07 -3.83
CA GLU A 6 9.47 4.91 -4.32
C GLU A 6 9.09 3.98 -3.17
N PHE A 7 9.99 3.80 -2.19
CA PHE A 7 9.67 2.98 -1.03
C PHE A 7 8.62 3.68 -0.14
N ALA A 8 8.73 4.99 0.07
CA ALA A 8 7.71 5.76 0.79
C ALA A 8 6.32 5.63 0.15
N GLU A 9 6.22 5.76 -1.16
CA GLU A 9 4.97 5.54 -1.91
C GLU A 9 4.44 4.12 -1.78
N LEU A 10 5.32 3.13 -1.92
CA LEU A 10 4.95 1.72 -1.76
C LEU A 10 4.45 1.42 -0.33
N ILE A 11 5.02 2.07 0.70
CA ILE A 11 4.51 1.98 2.07
C ILE A 11 3.12 2.59 2.17
N GLY A 12 2.86 3.71 1.48
CA GLY A 12 1.52 4.33 1.38
C GLY A 12 0.48 3.36 0.83
N ILE A 13 0.79 2.71 -0.31
CA ILE A 13 -0.06 1.66 -0.91
C ILE A 13 -0.27 0.51 0.07
N MET A 14 0.79 0.07 0.76
CA MET A 14 0.67 -1.01 1.74
C MET A 14 -0.17 -0.62 2.96
N TYR A 15 -0.26 0.67 3.28
CA TYR A 15 -1.03 1.19 4.41
C TYR A 15 -2.52 1.23 4.13
N GLY A 16 -2.95 1.57 2.90
CA GLY A 16 -4.33 1.39 2.44
C GLY A 16 -4.63 -0.09 2.21
N ASP A 17 -4.48 -0.54 0.96
CA ASP A 17 -4.89 -1.85 0.48
C ASP A 17 -3.99 -3.04 0.88
N GLY A 18 -2.80 -2.79 1.42
CA GLY A 18 -1.83 -3.83 1.73
C GLY A 18 -2.15 -4.65 2.99
N CYS A 19 -1.48 -5.78 3.17
CA CYS A 19 -1.50 -6.56 4.40
C CYS A 19 -0.24 -7.42 4.51
N LEU A 20 0.34 -7.47 5.70
CA LEU A 20 1.34 -8.47 6.06
C LEU A 20 0.65 -9.60 6.81
N SER A 21 0.76 -10.84 6.33
CA SER A 21 0.21 -12.01 7.00
C SER A 21 1.32 -13.01 7.31
N SER A 22 1.36 -13.49 8.55
CA SER A 22 2.22 -14.62 8.92
C SER A 22 1.33 -15.74 9.43
N ARG A 23 1.27 -16.86 8.68
CA ARG A 23 0.48 -18.04 9.07
C ARG A 23 1.20 -19.32 8.62
N HIS A 24 1.25 -20.32 9.50
CA HIS A 24 1.92 -21.61 9.23
C HIS A 24 3.35 -21.44 8.65
N ASN A 25 4.17 -20.58 9.26
CA ASN A 25 5.53 -20.24 8.82
C ASN A 25 5.64 -19.61 7.42
N LYS A 26 4.54 -19.10 6.84
CA LYS A 26 4.56 -18.34 5.59
C LYS A 26 4.34 -16.85 5.85
N ASN A 27 5.34 -16.05 5.52
CA ASN A 27 5.31 -14.59 5.58
C ASN A 27 4.88 -14.05 4.22
N VAL A 28 3.67 -13.52 4.15
CA VAL A 28 3.00 -13.11 2.92
C VAL A 28 2.83 -11.60 2.91
N VAL A 29 3.21 -11.01 1.79
CA VAL A 29 2.81 -9.65 1.40
C VAL A 29 1.61 -9.77 0.48
N TYR A 30 0.56 -9.02 0.78
CA TYR A 30 -0.71 -9.05 0.08
C TYR A 30 -1.19 -7.62 -0.20
N ILE A 31 -1.73 -7.37 -1.39
CA ILE A 31 -2.47 -6.16 -1.75
C ILE A 31 -3.72 -6.63 -2.49
N SER A 32 -4.87 -6.01 -2.22
CA SER A 32 -6.11 -6.25 -2.96
C SER A 32 -6.71 -4.95 -3.46
N GLY A 33 -7.39 -5.00 -4.59
CA GLY A 33 -8.16 -3.89 -5.13
C GLY A 33 -9.29 -4.41 -6.01
N HIS A 34 -10.08 -3.50 -6.58
CA HIS A 34 -11.12 -3.81 -7.53
C HIS A 34 -10.54 -4.18 -8.90
N LYS A 35 -10.95 -5.33 -9.44
CA LYS A 35 -10.33 -5.92 -10.65
C LYS A 35 -10.43 -5.10 -11.93
N HIS A 36 -11.37 -4.17 -12.00
CA HIS A 36 -11.54 -3.31 -13.19
C HIS A 36 -11.08 -1.87 -12.96
N LEU A 37 -11.21 -1.35 -11.74
CA LEU A 37 -10.94 0.06 -11.45
C LEU A 37 -9.46 0.24 -11.12
N ASP A 38 -8.88 -0.72 -10.41
CA ASP A 38 -7.52 -0.59 -9.87
C ASP A 38 -6.48 -1.39 -10.67
N PHE A 39 -6.92 -2.12 -11.71
CA PHE A 39 -6.03 -2.98 -12.49
C PHE A 39 -4.88 -2.22 -13.13
N ASP A 40 -5.18 -1.11 -13.82
CA ASP A 40 -4.15 -0.36 -14.54
C ASP A 40 -3.15 0.26 -13.56
N TYR A 41 -3.64 0.79 -12.45
CA TYR A 41 -2.83 1.34 -11.37
C TYR A 41 -1.88 0.28 -10.79
N HIS A 42 -2.39 -0.89 -10.40
CA HIS A 42 -1.54 -1.93 -9.83
C HIS A 42 -0.60 -2.55 -10.86
N ASN A 43 -1.04 -2.72 -12.11
CA ASN A 43 -0.26 -3.37 -13.17
C ASN A 43 0.91 -2.50 -13.63
N LYS A 44 0.75 -1.18 -13.64
CA LYS A 44 1.79 -0.22 -14.01
C LYS A 44 2.53 0.30 -12.79
N THR A 45 1.84 0.93 -11.86
CA THR A 45 2.45 1.66 -10.74
C THR A 45 2.96 0.71 -9.67
N THR A 46 2.07 -0.07 -9.04
CA THR A 46 2.47 -0.93 -7.91
C THR A 46 3.52 -1.97 -8.32
N ARG A 47 3.37 -2.58 -9.50
CA ARG A 47 4.35 -3.51 -10.06
C ARG A 47 5.73 -2.86 -10.26
N ASN A 48 5.78 -1.68 -10.86
CA ASN A 48 7.04 -0.96 -11.07
C ASN A 48 7.68 -0.54 -9.74
N LEU A 49 6.90 -0.17 -8.73
CA LEU A 49 7.43 0.14 -7.40
C LEU A 49 8.08 -1.08 -6.75
N PHE A 50 7.45 -2.26 -6.79
CA PHE A 50 8.07 -3.49 -6.29
C PHE A 50 9.34 -3.87 -7.06
N LEU A 51 9.35 -3.66 -8.38
CA LEU A 51 10.53 -3.91 -9.21
C LEU A 51 11.66 -2.94 -8.88
N ASN A 52 11.39 -1.65 -8.77
CA ASN A 52 12.40 -0.61 -8.53
C ASN A 52 12.96 -0.68 -7.10
N VAL A 53 12.10 -0.93 -6.11
CA VAL A 53 12.49 -0.95 -4.69
C VAL A 53 13.16 -2.28 -4.34
N PHE A 54 12.61 -3.41 -4.80
CA PHE A 54 13.02 -4.74 -4.34
C PHE A 54 13.56 -5.66 -5.44
N GLY A 55 13.58 -5.23 -6.71
CA GLY A 55 13.86 -6.13 -7.84
C GLY A 55 12.77 -7.20 -8.05
N LYS A 56 11.58 -7.04 -7.44
CA LYS A 56 10.55 -8.06 -7.42
C LYS A 56 9.55 -7.85 -8.55
N ASN A 57 9.53 -8.76 -9.52
CA ASN A 57 8.47 -8.80 -10.51
C ASN A 57 7.21 -9.44 -9.89
N THR A 58 6.20 -8.63 -9.61
CA THR A 58 4.92 -9.09 -9.05
C THR A 58 3.93 -9.47 -10.15
N THR A 59 3.01 -10.37 -9.82
CA THR A 59 1.92 -10.80 -10.71
C THR A 59 0.58 -10.46 -10.08
N ILE A 60 -0.31 -9.86 -10.87
CA ILE A 60 -1.70 -9.63 -10.50
C ILE A 60 -2.49 -10.90 -10.81
N LYS A 61 -3.34 -11.29 -9.86
CA LYS A 61 -4.30 -12.38 -10.02
C LYS A 61 -5.69 -11.83 -9.73
N GLU A 62 -6.69 -12.41 -10.37
CA GLU A 62 -8.09 -12.12 -10.08
C GLU A 62 -8.66 -13.23 -9.20
N ARG A 63 -9.51 -12.86 -8.25
CA ARG A 63 -10.33 -13.84 -7.54
C ARG A 63 -11.48 -14.27 -8.43
N LYS A 64 -11.69 -15.58 -8.48
CA LYS A 64 -12.83 -16.17 -9.16
C LYS A 64 -14.11 -15.70 -8.47
N ASP A 65 -15.13 -15.39 -9.26
CA ASP A 65 -16.48 -15.06 -8.79
C ASP A 65 -16.57 -13.78 -7.91
N GLU A 66 -15.51 -12.97 -7.88
CA GLU A 66 -15.46 -11.68 -7.19
C GLU A 66 -14.96 -10.57 -8.14
N ASN A 67 -15.17 -9.31 -7.77
CA ASN A 67 -14.55 -8.16 -8.45
C ASN A 67 -13.23 -7.76 -7.81
N THR A 68 -12.48 -8.73 -7.29
CA THR A 68 -11.25 -8.51 -6.53
C THR A 68 -10.05 -8.95 -7.36
N LEU A 69 -9.07 -8.07 -7.55
CA LEU A 69 -7.72 -8.45 -7.91
C LEU A 69 -6.84 -8.51 -6.68
N PHE A 70 -5.69 -9.18 -6.79
CA PHE A 70 -4.69 -9.18 -5.73
C PHE A 70 -3.27 -9.39 -6.27
N ILE A 71 -2.33 -8.77 -5.56
CA ILE A 71 -0.90 -9.08 -5.63
C ILE A 71 -0.56 -9.83 -4.35
N LYS A 72 -0.07 -11.08 -4.48
CA LYS A 72 0.27 -11.92 -3.33
C LYS A 72 1.54 -12.71 -3.60
N PHE A 73 2.50 -12.61 -2.69
CA PHE A 73 3.70 -13.42 -2.72
C PHE A 73 4.28 -13.63 -1.32
N SER A 74 5.14 -14.64 -1.19
CA SER A 74 5.90 -14.91 0.03
C SER A 74 7.36 -14.53 -0.24
N ASP A 75 7.88 -13.58 0.52
CA ASP A 75 9.27 -13.13 0.44
C ASP A 75 9.69 -12.57 1.79
N LYS A 76 10.57 -13.30 2.49
CA LYS A 76 10.93 -12.97 3.87
C LYS A 76 11.64 -11.63 3.97
N SER A 77 12.52 -11.32 3.01
CA SER A 77 13.28 -10.06 3.01
C SER A 77 12.35 -8.87 2.84
N ILE A 78 11.46 -8.92 1.85
CA ILE A 78 10.50 -7.83 1.58
C ILE A 78 9.53 -7.67 2.76
N PHE A 79 9.01 -8.80 3.28
CA PHE A 79 8.13 -8.79 4.44
C PHE A 79 8.79 -8.14 5.67
N ASP A 80 10.04 -8.52 5.97
CA ASP A 80 10.77 -7.99 7.11
C ASP A 80 11.09 -6.49 6.91
N ASN A 81 11.33 -6.02 5.69
CA ASN A 81 11.49 -4.58 5.41
C ASN A 81 10.26 -3.76 5.82
N PHE A 82 9.05 -4.21 5.46
CA PHE A 82 7.81 -3.54 5.89
C PHE A 82 7.59 -3.67 7.40
N ARG A 83 7.84 -4.85 7.97
CA ARG A 83 7.69 -5.09 9.41
C ARG A 83 8.62 -4.19 10.24
N THR A 84 9.89 -4.08 9.85
CA THR A 84 10.90 -3.26 10.55
C THR A 84 10.58 -1.77 10.49
N ILE A 85 9.81 -1.33 9.49
CA ILE A 85 9.31 0.06 9.40
C ILE A 85 8.18 0.34 10.40
N GLY A 86 7.62 -0.69 11.02
CA GLY A 86 6.53 -0.58 11.97
C GLY A 86 5.17 -1.02 11.42
N MET A 87 5.11 -1.58 10.21
CA MET A 87 3.85 -2.11 9.68
C MET A 87 3.43 -3.36 10.49
N PRO A 88 2.22 -3.39 11.07
CA PRO A 88 1.75 -4.52 11.85
C PRO A 88 1.52 -5.76 10.98
N VAL A 89 1.78 -6.93 11.55
CA VAL A 89 1.43 -8.22 10.94
C VAL A 89 0.01 -8.60 11.38
N GLY A 90 -0.85 -8.92 10.43
CA GLY A 90 -2.26 -9.22 10.64
C GLY A 90 -3.12 -7.96 10.65
N LYS A 91 -4.06 -7.89 11.60
CA LYS A 91 -5.00 -6.76 11.70
C LYS A 91 -4.26 -5.46 12.03
N LYS A 92 -4.56 -4.41 11.26
CA LYS A 92 -3.95 -3.08 11.35
C LYS A 92 -4.64 -2.12 12.34
N GLU A 93 -5.84 -2.46 12.82
CA GLU A 93 -6.69 -1.63 13.68
C GLU A 93 -5.91 -0.97 14.84
N ASN A 94 -5.86 0.37 14.86
CA ASN A 94 -5.18 1.21 15.87
C ASN A 94 -3.67 0.99 16.05
N LYS A 95 -3.03 0.19 15.20
CA LYS A 95 -1.60 -0.16 15.29
C LYS A 95 -0.73 0.53 14.24
N LEU A 96 -1.34 1.10 13.22
CA LEU A 96 -0.61 1.84 12.19
C LEU A 96 -0.12 3.17 12.75
N SER A 97 1.17 3.41 12.57
CA SER A 97 1.79 4.71 12.76
C SER A 97 2.62 5.03 11.52
N ILE A 98 2.68 6.32 11.16
CA ILE A 98 3.55 6.76 10.07
C ILE A 98 5.00 6.71 10.59
N PRO A 99 5.93 6.00 9.92
CA PRO A 99 7.33 5.93 10.35
C PRO A 99 7.95 7.33 10.43
N SER A 100 8.73 7.61 11.48
CA SER A 100 9.37 8.93 11.69
C SER A 100 10.21 9.37 10.48
N LYS A 101 10.96 8.44 9.87
CA LYS A 101 11.73 8.69 8.63
C LYS A 101 10.90 9.28 7.48
N ILE A 102 9.60 8.95 7.40
CA ILE A 102 8.67 9.51 6.43
C ILE A 102 8.08 10.81 6.98
N LYS A 103 7.53 10.76 8.20
CA LYS A 103 6.82 11.87 8.85
C LYS A 103 7.67 13.15 8.98
N ASP A 104 8.95 13.00 9.31
CA ASP A 104 9.86 14.10 9.58
C ASP A 104 10.52 14.65 8.30
N ASN A 105 10.22 14.06 7.14
CA ASN A 105 10.71 14.49 5.83
C ASN A 105 9.52 14.83 4.91
N PRO A 106 9.24 16.12 4.68
CA PRO A 106 8.11 16.54 3.84
C PRO A 106 8.14 15.96 2.43
N TYR A 107 9.33 15.83 1.83
CA TYR A 107 9.48 15.23 0.51
C TYR A 107 9.00 13.78 0.52
N LEU A 108 9.46 12.95 1.46
CA LEU A 108 9.02 11.56 1.58
C LEU A 108 7.54 11.44 1.98
N THR A 109 7.06 12.34 2.83
CA THR A 109 5.64 12.42 3.21
C THR A 109 4.75 12.60 1.98
N CYS A 110 5.12 13.45 1.01
CA CYS A 110 4.34 13.62 -0.22
C CYS A 110 4.19 12.31 -1.01
N TYR A 111 5.26 11.53 -1.15
CA TYR A 111 5.20 10.25 -1.88
C TYR A 111 4.41 9.19 -1.11
N PHE A 112 4.57 9.12 0.21
CA PHE A 112 3.75 8.27 1.06
C PHE A 112 2.27 8.60 0.93
N LEU A 113 1.91 9.89 1.01
CA LEU A 113 0.53 10.34 0.86
C LEU A 113 -0.02 10.06 -0.53
N ARG A 114 0.79 10.15 -1.60
CA ARG A 114 0.37 9.75 -2.94
C ARG A 114 -0.09 8.29 -2.97
N GLY A 115 0.74 7.37 -2.51
CA GLY A 115 0.40 5.95 -2.50
C GLY A 115 -0.81 5.61 -1.60
N LEU A 116 -0.93 6.29 -0.45
CA LEU A 116 -2.08 6.12 0.44
C LEU A 116 -3.37 6.70 -0.15
N ALA A 117 -3.30 7.88 -0.77
CA ALA A 117 -4.46 8.52 -1.38
C ALA A 117 -4.94 7.80 -2.64
N ASP A 118 -4.03 7.24 -3.43
CA ASP A 118 -4.37 6.46 -4.62
C ASP A 118 -5.05 5.11 -4.29
N THR A 119 -5.05 4.68 -3.02
CA THR A 119 -5.67 3.43 -2.57
C THR A 119 -6.89 3.68 -1.67
N ASP A 120 -6.69 4.36 -0.55
CA ASP A 120 -7.74 4.63 0.46
C ASP A 120 -8.26 6.08 0.43
N GLY A 121 -7.74 6.92 -0.47
CA GLY A 121 -8.14 8.31 -0.59
C GLY A 121 -9.43 8.50 -1.37
N CYS A 122 -10.16 9.58 -1.05
CA CYS A 122 -11.35 9.96 -1.79
C CYS A 122 -11.38 11.49 -1.97
N VAL A 123 -11.65 11.93 -3.20
CA VAL A 123 -11.85 13.35 -3.53
C VAL A 123 -13.34 13.56 -3.82
N VAL A 124 -13.99 14.37 -3.00
CA VAL A 124 -15.42 14.66 -3.12
C VAL A 124 -15.62 16.12 -3.51
N PHE A 125 -16.21 16.35 -4.68
CA PHE A 125 -16.65 17.69 -5.09
C PHE A 125 -18.01 17.98 -4.46
N SER A 126 -18.04 18.70 -3.35
CA SER A 126 -19.29 19.17 -2.74
C SER A 126 -19.62 20.59 -3.20
N LYS A 127 -20.82 20.80 -3.75
CA LYS A 127 -21.37 22.15 -3.91
C LYS A 127 -21.87 22.58 -2.54
N GLN A 128 -21.15 23.48 -1.88
CA GLN A 128 -21.52 23.95 -0.55
C GLN A 128 -22.79 24.81 -0.62
N HIS A 129 -23.96 24.18 -0.53
CA HIS A 129 -25.27 24.85 -0.48
C HIS A 129 -25.74 25.18 0.94
N LYS A 130 -24.94 24.85 1.98
CA LYS A 130 -25.28 25.11 3.40
C LYS A 130 -24.19 25.89 4.12
N LYS A 131 -24.63 26.75 5.05
CA LYS A 131 -23.82 27.70 5.84
C LYS A 131 -22.92 27.03 6.90
N TYR A 132 -23.03 25.72 7.14
CA TYR A 132 -22.24 24.99 8.14
C TYR A 132 -21.43 23.85 7.51
N ARG A 133 -20.21 23.66 8.03
CA ARG A 133 -19.22 22.67 7.59
C ARG A 133 -19.31 21.44 8.49
N TYR A 134 -19.46 20.27 7.90
CA TYR A 134 -19.05 18.99 8.51
C TYR A 134 -17.61 18.72 8.08
#